data_AF-A0A8J3CUA9-F1
#
_entry.id   AF-A0A8J3CUA9-F1
#
_cell.length_a   1.000
_cell.length_b   1.000
_cell.length_c   1.000
_cell.angle_alpha   90.00
_cell.angle_beta   90.00
_cell.angle_gamma   90.00
#
_symmetry.space_group_name_H-M   'P 1'
#
loop_
_entity.id
_entity.type
_entity.pdbx_description
1 polymer ?
#
loop_
_entity_poly.entity_id
_entity_poly.type
_entity_poly.pdbx_seq_one_letter_code
_entity_poly.pdbx_strand_id
1 'polypeptide(L)'
;MLGPIPACFIVFSGYLSIGVSAVIGATPKAKMLFYLGWIPVAGLAFFGVSSELLGHDICPLGGFGVPQCVYSFVMAMTGLGLFLLHRRFAAQLKMSEEF
;
A
#
# COMPACT_ATOMS: atom_id res chain seq x y z
N MET A 1 23.07 2.62 -10.81
CA MET A 1 22.29 1.37 -10.92
C MET A 1 21.96 0.86 -9.52
N LEU A 2 21.02 1.49 -8.82
CA LEU A 2 20.32 0.83 -7.72
C LEU A 2 19.24 -0.01 -8.41
N GLY A 3 19.45 -1.33 -8.48
CA GLY A 3 18.59 -2.22 -9.25
C GLY A 3 17.14 -2.32 -8.71
N PRO A 4 16.31 -3.22 -9.26
CA PRO A 4 14.95 -3.51 -8.78
C PRO A 4 14.85 -3.87 -7.28
N ILE A 5 15.95 -4.31 -6.67
CA ILE A 5 16.03 -4.88 -5.32
C ILE A 5 15.70 -3.86 -4.20
N PRO A 6 16.31 -2.65 -4.14
CA PRO A 6 16.00 -1.64 -3.11
C PRO A 6 14.54 -1.18 -3.11
N ALA A 7 13.88 -1.06 -4.27
CA ALA A 7 12.48 -0.68 -4.33
C ALA A 7 11.58 -1.73 -3.68
N CYS A 8 11.86 -3.02 -3.92
CA CYS A 8 11.13 -4.12 -3.29
C CYS A 8 11.23 -4.11 -1.77
N PHE A 9 12.40 -3.80 -1.19
CA PHE A 9 12.55 -3.70 0.27
C PHE A 9 11.72 -2.56 0.88
N ILE A 10 11.69 -1.40 0.21
CA ILE A 10 10.90 -0.26 0.69
C ILE A 10 9.41 -0.58 0.61
N VAL A 11 8.97 -1.19 -0.50
CA VAL A 11 7.57 -1.57 -0.68
C VAL A 11 7.16 -2.67 0.31
N PHE A 12 8.00 -3.68 0.51
CA PHE A 12 7.72 -4.78 1.44
C PHE A 12 7.64 -4.28 2.89
N SER A 13 8.57 -3.43 3.33
CA SER A 13 8.53 -2.82 4.66
C SER A 13 7.32 -1.90 4.86
N GLY A 14 6.91 -1.19 3.81
CA GLY A 14 5.68 -0.41 3.80
C GLY A 14 4.41 -1.27 3.94
N TYR A 15 4.33 -2.40 3.23
CA TYR A 15 3.22 -3.35 3.43
C TYR A 15 3.20 -3.98 4.81
N LEU A 16 4.37 -4.29 5.36
CA LEU A 16 4.49 -4.83 6.72
C LEU A 16 3.96 -3.83 7.75
N SER A 17 4.33 -2.55 7.63
CA SER A 17 3.80 -1.49 8.51
C SER A 17 2.30 -1.24 8.33
N ILE A 18 1.78 -1.32 7.09
CA ILE A 18 0.34 -1.28 6.81
C ILE A 18 -0.38 -2.46 7.50
N GLY A 19 0.13 -3.69 7.34
CA GLY A 19 -0.44 -4.89 7.95
C GLY A 19 -0.43 -4.82 9.47
N VAL A 20 0.69 -4.40 10.06
CA VAL A 20 0.82 -4.20 11.52
C VAL A 20 -0.16 -3.13 12.01
N SER A 21 -0.35 -2.05 11.27
CA SER A 21 -1.33 -1.01 11.64
C SER A 21 -2.78 -1.52 11.61
N ALA A 22 -3.10 -2.49 10.76
CA ALA A 22 -4.42 -3.12 10.73
C ALA A 22 -4.66 -4.00 11.97
N VAL A 23 -3.63 -4.72 12.44
CA VAL A 23 -3.71 -5.59 13.64
C VAL A 23 -3.79 -4.78 14.94
N ILE A 24 -3.13 -3.61 15.02
CA ILE A 24 -3.11 -2.75 16.22
C ILE A 24 -4.47 -2.03 16.46
N GLY A 25 -5.42 -2.13 15.52
CA GLY A 25 -6.79 -1.63 15.67
C GLY A 25 -6.95 -0.12 15.41
N ALA A 26 -8.15 0.41 15.63
CA ALA A 26 -8.54 1.78 15.25
C ALA A 26 -8.00 2.90 16.18
N THR A 27 -6.78 2.75 16.69
CA THR A 27 -6.14 3.80 17.50
C THR A 27 -5.60 4.96 16.63
N PRO A 28 -5.55 6.19 17.15
CA PRO A 28 -4.99 7.33 16.41
C PRO A 28 -3.52 7.12 16.02
N LYS A 29 -2.76 6.35 16.81
CA LYS A 29 -1.38 5.97 16.52
C LYS A 29 -1.26 5.01 15.33
N ALA A 30 -2.20 4.07 15.18
CA ALA A 30 -2.25 3.18 14.02
C ALA A 30 -2.51 3.95 12.71
N LYS A 31 -3.30 5.04 12.75
CA LYS A 31 -3.51 5.92 11.60
C LYS A 31 -2.19 6.56 11.14
N MET A 32 -1.39 7.06 12.07
CA MET A 32 -0.11 7.70 11.75
C MET A 32 0.89 6.68 11.18
N LEU A 33 0.96 5.48 11.75
CA LEU A 33 1.78 4.38 11.23
C LEU A 33 1.36 3.96 9.82
N PHE A 34 0.06 3.87 9.55
CA PHE A 34 -0.48 3.53 8.23
C PHE A 34 -0.03 4.54 7.19
N TYR A 35 -0.18 5.86 7.44
CA TYR A 35 0.25 6.89 6.48
C TYR A 35 1.77 6.93 6.31
N LEU A 36 2.54 6.71 7.37
CA LEU A 36 4.01 6.64 7.30
C LEU A 36 4.49 5.49 6.41
N GLY A 37 3.82 4.33 6.45
CA GLY A 37 4.12 3.20 5.57
C GLY A 37 3.53 3.36 4.18
N TRP A 38 2.32 3.91 4.07
CA TRP A 38 1.60 4.01 2.80
C TRP A 38 2.14 5.10 1.86
N ILE A 39 2.52 6.28 2.37
CA ILE A 39 3.06 7.37 1.55
C ILE A 39 4.26 6.94 0.70
N PRO A 40 5.33 6.32 1.25
CA PRO A 40 6.46 5.89 0.44
C PRO A 40 6.11 4.76 -0.54
N VAL A 41 5.21 3.84 -0.16
CA VAL A 41 4.73 2.76 -1.05
C VAL A 41 3.95 3.33 -2.23
N ALA A 42 3.00 4.23 -1.96
CA ALA A 42 2.18 4.87 -2.97
C ALA A 42 3.02 5.74 -3.89
N GLY A 43 3.99 6.49 -3.34
CA GLY A 43 4.92 7.31 -4.12
C GLY A 43 5.76 6.47 -5.07
N LEU A 44 6.37 5.38 -4.59
CA LEU A 44 7.16 4.47 -5.43
C LEU A 44 6.30 3.76 -6.48
N ALA A 45 5.12 3.28 -6.11
CA ALA A 45 4.21 2.61 -7.05
C ALA A 45 3.72 3.57 -8.14
N PHE A 46 3.39 4.82 -7.78
CA PHE A 46 2.99 5.83 -8.75
C PHE A 46 4.14 6.18 -9.69
N PHE A 47 5.36 6.33 -9.16
CA PHE A 47 6.54 6.62 -9.97
C PHE A 47 6.88 5.47 -10.91
N GLY A 48 6.78 4.21 -10.44
CA GLY A 48 6.97 3.01 -11.25
C GLY A 48 5.95 2.87 -12.38
N VAL A 49 4.67 3.07 -12.09
CA VAL A 49 3.62 3.03 -13.13
C VAL A 49 3.76 4.20 -14.11
N SER A 50 4.12 5.39 -13.63
CA SER A 50 4.32 6.56 -14.50
C SER A 50 5.51 6.36 -15.44
N SER A 51 6.62 5.83 -14.93
CA SER A 51 7.81 5.55 -15.75
C SER A 51 7.57 4.47 -16.80
N GLU A 52 6.79 3.44 -16.46
CA GLU A 52 6.28 2.46 -17.44
C GLU A 52 5.46 3.14 -18.54
N LEU A 53 4.57 4.08 -18.17
CA LEU A 53 3.74 4.83 -19.12
C LEU A 53 4.55 5.72 -20.06
N LEU A 54 5.72 6.18 -19.60
CA LEU A 54 6.68 6.94 -20.40
C LEU A 54 7.60 6.04 -21.27
N GLY A 55 7.40 4.72 -21.26
CA GLY A 55 8.15 3.78 -22.10
C GLY A 55 9.53 3.41 -21.55
N HIS A 56 9.79 3.66 -20.26
CA HIS A 56 10.97 3.12 -19.58
C HIS A 56 10.61 1.80 -18.92
N ASP A 57 11.16 0.68 -19.41
CA ASP A 57 11.09 -0.64 -18.78
C ASP A 57 11.94 -0.66 -17.49
N ILE A 58 11.47 -0.01 -16.44
CA ILE A 58 12.13 0.00 -15.12
C ILE A 58 11.75 -1.26 -14.32
N CYS A 59 10.56 -1.79 -14.59
CA CYS A 59 10.04 -2.97 -13.91
C CYS A 59 10.21 -4.22 -14.80
N PRO A 60 10.80 -5.31 -14.28
CA PRO A 60 10.84 -6.56 -15.03
C PRO A 60 9.41 -7.03 -15.29
N LEU A 61 9.15 -7.50 -16.52
CA LEU A 61 7.89 -8.13 -16.87
C LEU A 61 7.74 -9.43 -16.06
N GLY A 62 6.62 -9.58 -15.37
CA GLY A 62 6.29 -10.82 -14.68
C GLY A 62 5.90 -11.93 -15.66
N GLY A 63 5.74 -13.16 -15.16
CA GLY A 63 5.44 -14.36 -15.98
C GLY A 63 4.16 -14.31 -16.82
N PHE A 64 3.32 -13.29 -16.65
CA PHE A 64 2.10 -13.04 -17.46
C PHE A 64 2.23 -11.84 -18.42
N GLY A 65 3.44 -11.28 -18.61
CA GLY A 65 3.63 -10.06 -19.42
C GLY A 65 3.10 -8.78 -18.76
N VAL A 66 2.76 -8.85 -17.47
CA VAL A 66 2.29 -7.70 -16.68
C VAL A 66 3.48 -7.16 -15.87
N PRO A 67 3.74 -5.85 -15.88
CA PRO A 67 4.80 -5.26 -15.08
C PRO A 67 4.54 -5.41 -13.58
N GLN A 68 5.57 -5.79 -12.82
CA GLN A 68 5.46 -5.96 -11.37
C GLN A 68 5.05 -4.67 -10.63
N CYS A 69 5.33 -3.51 -11.21
CA CYS A 69 4.93 -2.21 -10.71
C CYS A 69 3.39 -2.08 -10.60
N VAL A 70 2.64 -2.64 -11.55
CA VAL A 70 1.17 -2.63 -11.53
C VAL A 70 0.62 -3.50 -10.40
N TYR A 71 1.22 -4.67 -10.16
CA TYR A 71 0.84 -5.53 -9.02
C TYR A 71 1.04 -4.82 -7.68
N SER A 72 2.17 -4.14 -7.51
CA SER A 72 2.42 -3.33 -6.32
C SER A 72 1.44 -2.16 -6.20
N PHE A 73 1.05 -1.53 -7.30
CA PHE A 73 0.05 -0.46 -7.24
C PHE A 73 -1.33 -0.98 -6.80
N VAL A 74 -1.76 -2.13 -7.34
CA VAL A 74 -3.03 -2.77 -6.95
C VAL A 74 -3.02 -3.14 -5.47
N MET A 75 -1.97 -3.79 -4.97
CA MET A 75 -1.85 -4.14 -3.56
C MET A 75 -1.89 -2.91 -2.63
N ALA A 76 -1.30 -1.78 -3.05
CA ALA A 76 -1.29 -0.55 -2.27
C ALA A 76 -2.69 0.06 -2.18
N MET A 77 -3.43 0.02 -3.29
CA MET A 77 -4.83 0.44 -3.37
C MET A 77 -5.74 -0.48 -2.56
N THR A 78 -5.52 -1.80 -2.61
CA THR A 78 -6.25 -2.78 -1.80
C THR A 78 -6.01 -2.55 -0.30
N GLY A 79 -4.76 -2.31 0.12
CA GLY A 79 -4.41 -2.00 1.51
C GLY A 79 -5.08 -0.71 2.01
N LEU A 80 -5.11 0.34 1.17
CA LEU A 80 -5.85 1.57 1.46
C LEU A 80 -7.36 1.33 1.56
N GLY A 81 -7.93 0.59 0.61
CA GLY A 81 -9.35 0.25 0.60
C GLY A 81 -9.76 -0.51 1.86
N LEU A 82 -8.99 -1.54 2.23
CA LEU A 82 -9.18 -2.31 3.47
C LEU A 82 -9.06 -1.42 4.71
N PHE A 83 -8.08 -0.52 4.77
CA PHE A 83 -7.93 0.39 5.91
C PHE A 83 -9.12 1.36 6.04
N LEU A 84 -9.61 1.90 4.92
CA LEU A 84 -10.80 2.76 4.90
C LEU A 84 -12.07 1.98 5.27
N LEU A 85 -12.22 0.74 4.78
CA LEU A 85 -13.30 -0.17 5.15
C LEU A 85 -13.25 -0.50 6.65
N HIS A 86 -12.08 -0.84 7.19
CA HIS A 86 -11.90 -1.13 8.61
C HIS A 86 -12.27 0.08 9.49
N ARG A 87 -11.94 1.30 9.05
CA ARG A 87 -12.40 2.53 9.70
C ARG A 87 -13.90 2.76 9.60
N ARG A 88 -14.51 2.45 8.44
CA ARG A 88 -15.96 2.51 8.27
C ARG A 88 -16.66 1.53 9.20
N PHE A 89 -16.17 0.30 9.32
CA PHE A 89 -16.71 -0.71 10.24
C PHE A 89 -16.51 -0.33 11.70
N ALA A 90 -15.34 0.18 12.09
CA ALA A 90 -15.11 0.67 13.45
C ALA A 90 -16.03 1.86 13.81
N ALA A 91 -16.33 2.74 12.84
CA ALA A 91 -17.31 3.81 13.03
C ALA A 91 -18.75 3.28 13.12
N GLN A 92 -19.09 2.23 12.37
CA GLN A 92 -20.41 1.60 12.39
C GLN A 92 -20.69 0.83 13.69
N LEU A 93 -19.70 0.10 14.22
CA LEU A 93 -19.84 -0.59 15.51
C LEU A 93 -20.12 0.39 16.65
N LYS A 94 -19.53 1.60 16.60
CA LYS A 94 -19.76 2.63 17.61
C LYS A 94 -21.19 3.18 17.60
N MET A 95 -21.89 3.14 16.46
CA MET A 95 -23.32 3.50 16.38
C MET A 95 -24.24 2.38 16.88
N SER A 96 -23.81 1.11 16.90
CA SER A 96 -24.64 -0.01 17.32
C SER A 96 -24.66 -0.24 18.84
N GLU A 97 -23.73 0.36 19.59
CA GLU A 97 -23.68 0.30 21.06
C GLU A 97 -24.51 1.41 21.72
N GLU A 98 -25.01 2.38 20.94
CA GLU A 98 -25.89 3.48 21.42
C GLU A 98 -27.39 3.19 21.25
N PHE A 99 -27.79 1.95 20.91
CA PHE A 99 -29.20 1.56 20.75
C PHE A 99 -29.66 0.55 21.81
#